data_AF-A0A2E9TKX6-F1
#
_entry.id   AF-A0A2E9TKX6-F1
#
_cell.length_a   1.000
_cell.length_b   1.000
_cell.length_c   1.000
_cell.angle_alpha   90.00
_cell.angle_beta   90.00
_cell.angle_gamma   90.00
#
_symmetry.space_group_name_H-M   'P 1'
#
loop_
_entity.id
_entity.type
_entity.pdbx_description
1 polymer ?
#
loop_
_entity_poly.entity_id
_entity_poly.type
_entity_poly.pdbx_seq_one_letter_code
_entity_poly.pdbx_strand_id
1 'polypeptide(L)'
;MSALKLHLLGAGLVGCMLLGQTAHANQQQATVILSQSCEYMLLNTRGGMVLVKQLDGTTPQAGDTLKGNIVAGDFTKLQNTRDQASMQVWVDLVDPHSSKALSQYGRYCT
;
A
#
# COMPACT_ATOMS: atom_id res chain seq x y z
N MET A 1 10.74 -54.04 -39.19
CA MET A 1 11.38 -52.98 -40.00
C MET A 1 10.27 -52.11 -40.57
N SER A 2 10.39 -50.79 -40.39
CA SER A 2 9.43 -49.75 -40.78
C SER A 2 9.06 -49.74 -42.26
N ALA A 3 7.85 -49.28 -42.57
CA ALA A 3 7.64 -48.25 -43.59
C ALA A 3 6.39 -47.41 -43.27
N LEU A 4 6.69 -46.20 -42.83
CA LEU A 4 5.86 -45.03 -42.59
C LEU A 4 5.10 -44.62 -43.87
N LYS A 5 3.80 -44.28 -43.76
CA LYS A 5 3.16 -43.42 -44.75
C LYS A 5 2.29 -42.35 -44.09
N LEU A 6 2.59 -41.15 -44.51
CA LEU A 6 2.29 -39.82 -43.99
C LEU A 6 0.87 -39.39 -44.40
N HIS A 7 0.09 -38.80 -43.49
CA HIS A 7 -0.94 -37.84 -43.88
C HIS A 7 -0.94 -36.64 -42.91
N LEU A 8 -0.69 -35.47 -43.53
CA LEU A 8 -0.76 -34.14 -42.98
C LEU A 8 -2.15 -33.84 -42.39
N LEU A 9 -2.17 -33.03 -41.34
CA LEU A 9 -3.13 -31.98 -40.96
C LEU A 9 -2.74 -31.62 -39.51
N GLY A 10 -1.99 -30.56 -39.25
CA GLY A 10 -2.41 -29.18 -39.45
C GLY A 10 -2.98 -28.64 -38.14
N ALA A 11 -2.14 -28.01 -37.31
CA ALA A 11 -2.53 -26.99 -36.32
C ALA A 11 -1.25 -26.45 -35.67
N GLY A 12 -0.82 -25.28 -36.13
CA GLY A 12 0.23 -24.52 -35.44
C GLY A 12 -0.28 -24.08 -34.08
N LEU A 13 0.41 -24.48 -33.02
CA LEU A 13 0.27 -23.83 -31.72
C LEU A 13 1.05 -22.53 -31.75
N VAL A 14 0.37 -21.52 -32.31
CA VAL A 14 0.66 -20.09 -32.14
C VAL A 14 0.74 -19.82 -30.64
N GLY A 15 1.83 -19.16 -30.24
CA GLY A 15 2.09 -18.81 -28.86
C GLY A 15 1.01 -17.92 -28.26
N CYS A 16 0.74 -18.17 -26.97
CA CYS A 16 0.15 -17.17 -26.09
C CYS A 16 1.19 -16.77 -25.04
N MET A 17 2.12 -15.90 -25.44
CA MET A 17 2.68 -14.95 -24.47
C MET A 17 1.56 -13.95 -24.14
N LEU A 18 0.67 -14.31 -23.22
CA LEU A 18 -0.24 -13.35 -22.63
C LEU A 18 0.45 -12.67 -21.45
N LEU A 19 1.02 -11.52 -21.82
CA LEU A 19 1.31 -10.38 -20.97
C LEU A 19 0.30 -10.22 -19.82
N GLY A 20 0.87 -10.05 -18.64
CA GLY A 20 0.61 -8.84 -17.86
C GLY A 20 -0.80 -8.70 -17.29
N GLN A 21 -1.03 -9.30 -16.14
CA GLN A 21 -1.75 -8.61 -15.08
C GLN A 21 -0.94 -8.80 -13.79
N THR A 22 0.08 -7.96 -13.60
CA THR A 22 0.49 -7.65 -12.23
C THR A 22 -0.77 -7.13 -11.56
N ALA A 23 -1.36 -7.95 -10.69
CA ALA A 23 -2.49 -7.53 -9.87
C ALA A 23 -2.08 -6.21 -9.23
N HIS A 24 -2.67 -5.11 -9.69
CA HIS A 24 -2.52 -3.83 -9.04
C HIS A 24 -3.18 -4.02 -7.68
N ALA A 25 -2.37 -4.39 -6.67
CA ALA A 25 -2.78 -4.34 -5.28
C ALA A 25 -3.50 -2.99 -5.12
N ASN A 26 -4.74 -3.02 -4.65
CA ASN A 26 -5.59 -1.85 -4.48
C ASN A 26 -4.90 -0.91 -3.48
N GLN A 27 -3.96 -0.09 -3.96
CA GLN A 27 -3.11 0.74 -3.12
C GLN A 27 -4.04 1.78 -2.50
N GLN A 28 -4.28 1.60 -1.20
CA GLN A 28 -5.05 2.56 -0.42
C GLN A 28 -4.26 3.86 -0.41
N GLN A 29 -4.98 4.95 -0.63
CA GLN A 29 -4.46 6.29 -0.51
C GLN A 29 -4.84 6.83 0.86
N ALA A 30 -3.87 7.42 1.53
CA ALA A 30 -4.04 8.07 2.81
C ALA A 30 -3.49 9.49 2.76
N THR A 31 -4.20 10.46 3.33
CA THR A 31 -3.73 11.84 3.44
C THR A 31 -3.19 12.09 4.83
N VAL A 32 -2.01 12.69 4.96
CA VAL A 32 -1.43 13.04 6.25
C VAL A 32 -2.19 14.21 6.87
N ILE A 33 -2.72 14.04 8.08
CA ILE A 33 -3.37 15.09 8.85
C ILE A 33 -2.38 15.74 9.82
N LEU A 34 -1.64 14.91 10.58
CA LEU A 34 -0.68 15.36 11.60
C LEU A 34 0.61 14.52 11.52
N SER A 35 1.78 15.17 11.59
CA SER A 35 3.09 14.50 11.50
C SER A 35 4.28 15.24 12.14
N GLN A 36 4.06 16.36 12.84
CA GLN A 36 5.16 17.27 13.21
C GLN A 36 5.61 17.22 14.67
N SER A 37 4.86 16.55 15.56
CA SER A 37 5.10 16.64 17.01
C SER A 37 5.75 15.39 17.64
N CYS A 38 5.66 14.22 17.01
CA CYS A 38 6.28 12.99 17.53
C CYS A 38 6.42 11.92 16.42
N GLU A 39 6.86 10.70 16.79
CA GLU A 39 7.01 9.57 15.86
C GLU A 39 5.67 9.05 15.30
N TYR A 40 4.54 9.47 15.87
CA TYR A 40 3.22 9.10 15.37
C TYR A 40 2.71 10.10 14.34
N MET A 41 1.99 9.57 13.36
CA MET A 41 1.27 10.34 12.35
C MET A 41 -0.19 9.93 12.33
N LEU A 42 -1.04 10.91 12.09
CA LEU A 42 -2.47 10.69 11.89
C LEU A 42 -2.77 10.82 10.39
N LEU A 43 -3.34 9.78 9.80
CA LEU A 43 -3.68 9.72 8.39
C LEU A 43 -5.20 9.65 8.22
N ASN A 44 -5.71 10.16 7.11
CA ASN A 44 -7.10 9.99 6.70
C ASN A 44 -7.19 9.05 5.50
N THR A 45 -8.08 8.06 5.54
CA THR A 45 -8.35 7.15 4.42
C THR A 45 -9.84 7.11 4.12
N ARG A 46 -10.23 6.46 3.01
CA ARG A 46 -11.65 6.17 2.74
C ARG A 46 -12.31 5.31 3.82
N GLY A 47 -11.54 4.55 4.60
CA GLY A 47 -12.03 3.69 5.68
C GLY A 47 -12.04 4.34 7.06
N GLY A 48 -11.67 5.63 7.16
CA GLY A 48 -11.54 6.35 8.43
C GLY A 48 -10.12 6.82 8.71
N MET A 49 -9.89 7.31 9.92
CA MET A 49 -8.57 7.78 10.34
C MET A 49 -7.68 6.63 10.77
N VAL A 50 -6.39 6.76 10.52
CA VAL A 50 -5.40 5.73 10.77
C VAL A 50 -4.29 6.36 11.60
N LEU A 51 -3.96 5.73 12.72
CA LEU A 51 -2.80 6.08 13.51
C LEU A 51 -1.65 5.17 13.11
N VAL A 52 -0.54 5.76 12.70
CA VAL A 52 0.67 5.03 12.33
C VAL A 52 1.86 5.57 13.11
N LYS A 53 2.80 4.68 13.46
CA LYS A 53 4.10 5.06 13.98
C LYS A 53 5.14 4.97 12.86
N GLN A 54 5.88 6.04 12.62
CA GLN A 54 7.02 6.02 11.72
C GLN A 54 8.19 5.28 12.38
N LEU A 55 8.78 4.34 11.64
CA LEU A 55 9.93 3.56 12.09
C LEU A 55 11.21 3.99 11.37
N ASP A 56 11.09 4.34 10.09
CA ASP A 56 12.20 4.70 9.22
C ASP A 56 11.70 5.53 8.03
N GLY A 57 12.61 6.26 7.37
CA GLY A 57 12.35 7.09 6.21
C GLY A 57 12.09 8.56 6.54
N THR A 58 11.77 9.35 5.52
CA THR A 58 11.50 10.78 5.66
C THR A 58 10.07 11.02 6.16
N THR A 59 9.93 11.85 7.20
CA THR A 59 8.62 12.23 7.72
C THR A 59 7.86 13.08 6.69
N PRO A 60 6.66 12.68 6.27
CA PRO A 60 5.84 13.43 5.34
C PRO A 60 5.23 14.66 6.00
N GLN A 61 4.81 15.62 5.19
CA GLN A 61 4.15 16.84 5.65
C GLN A 61 2.64 16.65 5.71
N ALA A 62 1.97 17.41 6.56
CA ALA A 62 0.51 17.49 6.53
C ALA A 62 0.01 17.89 5.13
N GLY A 63 -1.02 17.21 4.65
CA GLY A 63 -1.54 17.34 3.28
C GLY A 63 -0.90 16.40 2.26
N ASP A 64 0.24 15.77 2.55
CA ASP A 64 0.83 14.78 1.64
C ASP A 64 -0.08 13.56 1.50
N THR A 65 -0.05 12.94 0.32
CA THR A 65 -0.76 11.69 0.05
C THR A 65 0.24 10.53 0.04
N LEU A 66 -0.12 9.46 0.73
CA LEU A 66 0.64 8.25 0.91
C LEU A 66 -0.07 7.10 0.21
N LYS A 67 0.70 6.26 -0.49
CA LYS A 67 0.22 5.02 -1.12
C LYS A 67 0.83 3.81 -0.42
N GLY A 68 -0.01 2.81 -0.14
CA GLY A 68 0.44 1.54 0.41
C GLY A 68 -0.74 0.70 0.89
N ASN A 69 -0.44 -0.47 1.44
CA ASN A 69 -1.46 -1.29 2.11
C ASN A 69 -1.56 -0.85 3.58
N ILE A 70 -2.77 -0.57 4.07
CA ILE A 70 -2.98 -0.09 5.43
C ILE A 70 -3.87 -1.09 6.16
N VAL A 71 -3.22 -1.91 7.00
CA VAL A 71 -3.86 -2.95 7.79
C VAL A 71 -3.38 -2.79 9.22
N ALA A 72 -4.31 -2.68 10.18
CA ALA A 72 -3.97 -2.53 11.58
C ALA A 72 -3.19 -3.76 12.10
N GLY A 73 -2.17 -3.52 12.92
CA GLY A 73 -1.30 -4.56 13.47
C GLY A 73 -0.25 -5.09 12.49
N ASP A 74 0.05 -4.36 11.41
CA ASP A 74 1.04 -4.76 10.41
C ASP A 74 2.13 -3.70 10.19
N PHE A 75 3.29 -4.17 9.73
CA PHE A 75 4.36 -3.34 9.20
C PHE A 75 4.13 -3.10 7.71
N THR A 76 4.12 -1.84 7.30
CA THR A 76 3.88 -1.50 5.90
C THR A 76 4.83 -0.42 5.42
N LYS A 77 5.08 -0.43 4.11
CA LYS A 77 5.82 0.61 3.42
C LYS A 77 4.82 1.56 2.78
N LEU A 78 4.86 2.81 3.20
CA LEU A 78 4.07 3.88 2.60
C LEU A 78 4.97 4.74 1.72
N GLN A 79 4.51 5.06 0.51
CA GLN A 79 5.20 5.94 -0.42
C GLN A 79 4.47 7.27 -0.51
N ASN A 80 5.20 8.37 -0.29
CA ASN A 80 4.70 9.70 -0.52
C ASN A 80 4.60 9.98 -2.03
N THR A 81 3.44 10.42 -2.49
CA THR A 81 3.21 10.68 -3.92
C THR A 81 3.92 11.92 -4.41
N ARG A 82 4.22 12.89 -3.53
CA ARG A 82 4.83 14.17 -3.89
C ARG A 82 6.27 14.01 -4.35
N ASP A 83 7.09 13.33 -3.53
CA ASP A 83 8.54 13.22 -3.71
C ASP A 83 9.00 11.77 -3.97
N GLN A 84 8.06 10.81 -4.01
CA GLN A 84 8.32 9.38 -4.18
C GLN A 84 9.12 8.74 -3.04
N ALA A 85 9.39 9.48 -1.96
CA ALA A 85 10.07 8.96 -0.79
C ALA A 85 9.22 7.88 -0.14
N SER A 86 9.88 6.85 0.38
CA SER A 86 9.22 5.78 1.09
C SER A 86 9.57 5.81 2.57
N MET A 87 8.63 5.39 3.39
CA MET A 87 8.80 5.23 4.83
C MET A 87 8.25 3.89 5.29
N GLN A 88 8.88 3.34 6.34
CA GLN A 88 8.38 2.15 7.02
C GLN A 88 7.57 2.59 8.23
N VAL A 89 6.37 2.03 8.37
CA VAL A 89 5.48 2.38 9.47
C VAL A 89 4.88 1.13 10.11
N TRP A 90 4.55 1.25 11.39
CA TRP A 90 3.66 0.35 12.09
C TRP A 90 2.25 0.95 12.08
N VAL A 91 1.24 0.19 11.64
CA VAL A 91 -0.16 0.64 11.66
C VAL A 91 -0.79 0.24 12.98
N ASP A 92 -0.92 1.20 13.90
CA ASP A 92 -1.41 0.93 15.26
C ASP A 92 -2.94 0.77 15.29
N LEU A 93 -3.64 1.64 14.56
CA LEU A 93 -5.11 1.68 14.56
C LEU A 93 -5.66 2.13 13.22
N VAL A 94 -6.72 1.48 12.77
CA VAL A 94 -7.64 1.98 11.75
C VAL A 94 -8.99 2.22 12.44
N ASP A 95 -9.47 3.46 12.43
CA ASP A 95 -10.65 3.91 13.16
C ASP A 95 -11.68 4.54 12.21
N PRO A 96 -12.78 3.81 11.89
CA PRO A 96 -13.86 4.32 11.04
C PRO A 96 -14.56 5.56 11.60
N HIS A 97 -14.56 5.74 12.93
CA HIS A 97 -15.29 6.82 13.60
C HIS A 97 -14.39 8.00 13.98
N SER A 98 -13.08 7.90 13.72
CA SER A 98 -12.06 8.95 13.89
C SER A 98 -11.75 9.38 15.34
N SER A 99 -12.70 9.31 16.27
CA SER A 99 -12.52 9.81 17.64
C SER A 99 -11.42 9.09 18.42
N LYS A 100 -11.24 7.79 18.22
CA LYS A 100 -10.23 6.98 18.93
C LYS A 100 -8.84 7.28 18.39
N ALA A 101 -8.66 7.39 17.07
CA ALA A 101 -7.37 7.70 16.47
C ALA A 101 -6.85 9.07 16.91
N LEU A 102 -7.71 10.09 16.94
CA LEU A 102 -7.34 11.43 17.40
C LEU A 102 -6.98 11.45 18.90
N SER A 103 -7.77 10.77 19.73
CA SER A 103 -7.50 10.67 21.16
C SER A 103 -6.16 9.99 21.45
N GLN A 104 -5.84 8.90 20.75
CA GLN A 104 -4.57 8.20 20.91
C GLN A 104 -3.38 9.00 20.39
N TYR A 105 -3.53 9.72 19.27
CA TYR A 105 -2.51 10.64 18.78
C TYR A 105 -2.14 11.67 19.86
N GLY A 106 -3.15 12.31 20.46
CA GLY A 106 -2.95 13.24 21.57
C GLY A 106 -2.15 12.58 22.69
N ARG A 107 -2.58 11.41 23.16
CA ARG A 107 -1.92 10.69 24.27
C ARG A 107 -0.46 10.29 23.98
N TYR A 108 -0.10 10.00 22.73
CA TYR A 108 1.26 9.55 22.39
C TYR A 108 2.21 10.71 22.06
N CYS A 109 1.69 11.85 21.62
CA CYS A 109 2.50 13.01 21.23
C CYS A 109 2.49 14.16 22.27
N THR A 110 1.80 14.02 23.41
CA THR A 110 1.86 14.95 24.56
C THR A 110 2.53 14.31 25.75
#